data_AF-A3W7S3-F1
#
_entry.id   AF-A3W7S3-F1
#
_cell.length_a   1.000
_cell.length_b   1.000
_cell.length_c   1.000
_cell.angle_alpha   90.00
_cell.angle_beta   90.00
_cell.angle_gamma   90.00
#
_symmetry.space_group_name_H-M   'P 1'
#
loop_
_entity.id
_entity.type
_entity.pdbx_description
1 polymer ?
#
loop_
_entity_poly.entity_id
_entity_poly.type
_entity_poly.pdbx_seq_one_letter_code
_entity_poly.pdbx_strand_id
1 'polypeptide(L)'
;MPCRAEHAVLSRFVEQDGIRLMGINYMDKPADAANWLDELGNPYERIGSDSEGRVGIEWGISGVPETFVIDGMGIVVYRYVGPIVTPEAQAEIRAALAAAGGQS
;
A
#
# COMPACT_ATOMS: atom_id res chain seq x y z
N MET A 1 -10.40 -12.28 -1.20
CA MET A 1 -9.96 -12.61 -2.58
C MET A 1 -9.24 -11.44 -3.27
N PRO A 2 -9.73 -10.18 -3.22
CA PRO A 2 -9.02 -9.02 -3.79
C PRO A 2 -7.64 -8.76 -3.15
N CYS A 3 -7.52 -8.84 -1.82
CA CYS A 3 -6.27 -8.55 -1.10
C CYS A 3 -5.11 -9.49 -1.49
N ARG A 4 -5.39 -10.73 -1.91
CA ARG A 4 -4.35 -11.69 -2.34
C ARG A 4 -3.78 -11.33 -3.71
N ALA A 5 -4.66 -10.96 -4.63
CA ALA A 5 -4.25 -10.55 -5.98
C ALA A 5 -3.45 -9.24 -5.90
N GLU A 6 -3.89 -8.31 -5.06
CA GLU A 6 -3.18 -7.06 -4.82
C GLU A 6 -1.81 -7.28 -4.16
N HIS A 7 -1.71 -8.16 -3.16
CA HIS A 7 -0.44 -8.50 -2.53
C HIS A 7 0.62 -8.95 -3.53
N ALA A 8 0.25 -9.78 -4.52
CA ALA A 8 1.19 -10.21 -5.56
C ALA A 8 1.66 -9.04 -6.46
N VAL A 9 0.82 -8.03 -6.68
CA VAL A 9 1.20 -6.82 -7.41
C VAL A 9 2.16 -5.97 -6.58
N LEU A 10 1.85 -5.78 -5.30
CA LEU A 10 2.69 -5.03 -4.36
C LEU A 10 4.10 -5.66 -4.23
N SER A 11 4.19 -6.98 -4.13
CA SER A 11 5.49 -7.67 -4.11
C SER A 11 6.29 -7.40 -5.39
N ARG A 12 5.65 -7.42 -6.56
CA ARG A 12 6.34 -7.10 -7.83
C ARG A 12 6.83 -5.66 -7.89
N PHE A 13 6.08 -4.71 -7.34
CA PHE A 13 6.51 -3.31 -7.26
C PHE A 13 7.79 -3.15 -6.44
N VAL A 14 7.89 -3.87 -5.33
CA VAL A 14 9.09 -3.87 -4.49
C VAL A 14 10.25 -4.55 -5.22
N GLU A 15 10.02 -5.75 -5.77
CA GLU A 15 11.07 -6.57 -6.39
C GLU A 15 11.59 -6.01 -7.72
N GLN A 16 10.71 -5.45 -8.55
CA GLN A 16 11.06 -5.03 -9.93
C GLN A 16 11.37 -3.54 -10.02
N ASP A 17 10.61 -2.70 -9.30
CA ASP A 17 10.73 -1.26 -9.40
C ASP A 17 11.53 -0.65 -8.24
N GLY A 18 11.91 -1.45 -7.23
CA GLY A 18 12.69 -1.00 -6.07
C GLY A 18 11.92 -0.03 -5.15
N ILE A 19 10.59 -0.11 -5.16
CA ILE A 19 9.72 0.79 -4.39
C ILE A 19 9.81 0.45 -2.90
N ARG A 20 9.91 1.48 -2.04
CA ARG A 20 9.72 1.32 -0.59
C ARG A 20 8.23 1.24 -0.29
N LEU A 21 7.81 0.11 0.27
CA LEU A 21 6.40 -0.16 0.57
C LEU A 21 6.17 -0.24 2.08
N MET A 22 5.16 0.49 2.56
CA MET A 22 4.72 0.49 3.95
C MET A 22 3.26 0.02 4.00
N GLY A 23 2.91 -0.77 5.02
CA GLY A 23 1.56 -1.31 5.20
C GLY A 23 0.85 -0.71 6.42
N ILE A 24 -0.44 -0.48 6.31
CA ILE A 24 -1.32 -0.26 7.48
C ILE A 24 -2.31 -1.42 7.54
N ASN A 25 -2.19 -2.24 8.58
CA ASN A 25 -3.12 -3.31 8.87
C ASN A 25 -4.38 -2.72 9.52
N TYR A 26 -5.41 -2.49 8.71
CA TYR A 26 -6.62 -1.77 9.11
C TYR A 26 -7.70 -2.69 9.66
N MET A 27 -8.13 -2.44 10.90
CA MET A 27 -9.20 -3.15 11.62
C MET A 27 -9.09 -4.69 11.58
N ASP A 28 -7.89 -5.22 11.44
CA ASP A 28 -7.62 -6.66 11.43
C ASP A 28 -6.81 -7.08 12.66
N LYS A 29 -6.91 -8.35 13.04
CA LYS A 29 -6.14 -8.90 14.15
C LYS A 29 -4.67 -9.03 13.70
N PRO A 30 -3.70 -8.59 14.52
CA PRO A 30 -2.28 -8.73 14.17
C PRO A 30 -1.85 -10.17 13.84
N ALA A 31 -2.47 -11.17 14.48
CA ALA A 31 -2.20 -12.58 14.23
C ALA A 31 -2.62 -13.02 12.81
N ASP A 32 -3.73 -12.49 12.29
CA ASP A 32 -4.23 -12.82 10.96
C ASP A 32 -3.32 -12.23 9.87
N ALA A 33 -2.83 -11.00 10.09
CA ALA A 33 -1.82 -10.37 9.26
C ALA A 33 -0.47 -11.12 9.30
N ALA A 34 -0.03 -11.59 10.47
CA ALA A 34 1.21 -12.37 10.60
C ALA A 34 1.15 -13.67 9.80
N ASN A 35 0.07 -14.45 9.97
CA ASN A 35 -0.12 -15.70 9.23
C ASN A 35 -0.16 -15.46 7.71
N TRP A 36 -0.82 -14.38 7.27
CA TRP A 36 -0.86 -14.01 5.85
C TRP A 36 0.53 -13.75 5.26
N LEU A 37 1.38 -13.04 6.00
CA LEU A 37 2.75 -12.72 5.56
C LEU A 37 3.67 -13.94 5.61
N ASP A 38 3.48 -14.85 6.56
CA ASP A 38 4.20 -16.12 6.61
C ASP A 38 3.85 -17.00 5.40
N GLU A 39 2.59 -17.00 4.94
CA GLU A 39 2.14 -17.78 3.79
C GLU A 39 2.56 -17.20 2.43
N LEU A 40 2.54 -15.87 2.29
CA LEU A 40 2.68 -15.20 0.99
C LEU A 40 3.98 -14.42 0.80
N GLY A 41 4.75 -14.27 1.87
CA GLY A 41 5.91 -13.39 1.93
C GLY A 41 5.56 -11.98 2.38
N ASN A 42 6.59 -11.22 2.78
CA ASN A 42 6.44 -9.85 3.27
C ASN A 42 7.15 -8.86 2.33
N PRO A 43 6.41 -8.10 1.49
CA PRO A 43 6.98 -7.04 0.66
C PRO A 43 7.12 -5.71 1.42
N TYR A 44 6.59 -5.59 2.64
CA TYR A 44 6.55 -4.34 3.39
C TYR A 44 7.84 -4.13 4.20
N GLU A 45 8.41 -2.94 4.15
CA GLU A 45 9.53 -2.55 5.00
C GLU A 45 9.08 -2.36 6.46
N ARG A 46 7.88 -1.78 6.65
CA ARG A 46 7.23 -1.64 7.96
C ARG A 46 5.73 -1.80 7.83
N ILE A 47 5.10 -2.32 8.89
CA ILE A 47 3.66 -2.48 8.99
C ILE A 47 3.18 -1.83 10.30
N GLY A 48 2.28 -0.87 10.20
CA GLY A 48 1.55 -0.32 11.34
C GLY A 48 0.24 -1.08 11.55
N SER A 49 -0.21 -1.25 12.80
CA SER A 49 -1.52 -1.82 13.11
C SER A 49 -2.49 -0.71 13.50
N ASP A 50 -3.64 -0.67 12.84
CA ASP A 50 -4.75 0.24 13.15
C ASP A 50 -6.01 -0.56 13.52
N SER A 51 -5.94 -1.26 14.65
CA SER A 51 -7.03 -2.13 15.11
C SER A 51 -8.30 -1.37 15.50
N GLU A 52 -8.16 -0.09 15.88
CA GLU A 52 -9.28 0.79 16.26
C GLU A 52 -9.82 1.62 15.08
N GLY A 53 -9.16 1.58 13.91
CA GLY A 53 -9.55 2.34 12.73
C GLY A 53 -9.28 3.85 12.82
N ARG A 54 -8.51 4.30 13.81
CA ARG A 54 -8.26 5.73 14.05
C ARG A 54 -7.37 6.32 12.95
N VAL A 55 -6.35 5.58 12.52
CA VAL A 55 -5.48 6.02 11.42
C VAL A 55 -6.30 6.17 10.14
N GLY A 56 -7.22 5.23 9.87
CA GLY A 56 -8.14 5.35 8.74
C GLY A 56 -8.97 6.64 8.75
N ILE A 57 -9.49 7.04 9.92
CA ILE A 57 -10.23 8.31 10.08
C ILE A 57 -9.34 9.52 9.82
N GLU A 58 -8.14 9.55 10.42
CA GLU A 58 -7.19 10.66 10.26
C GLU A 58 -6.72 10.84 8.80
N TRP A 59 -6.57 9.74 8.08
CA TRP A 59 -6.18 9.73 6.67
C TRP A 59 -7.37 9.92 5.71
N GLY A 60 -8.60 9.96 6.25
CA GLY A 60 -9.83 10.13 5.46
C GLY A 60 -10.08 8.98 4.49
N ILE A 61 -9.68 7.75 4.84
CA ILE A 61 -9.97 6.58 4.01
C ILE A 61 -11.48 6.32 3.99
N SER A 62 -11.98 5.95 2.82
CA SER A 62 -13.39 5.70 2.54
C SER A 62 -13.72 4.20 2.55
N GLY A 63 -12.69 3.36 2.45
CA GLY A 63 -12.76 1.90 2.51
C GLY A 63 -11.36 1.29 2.36
N VAL A 64 -11.31 -0.03 2.15
CA VAL A 64 -10.07 -0.74 1.79
C VAL A 64 -10.31 -1.62 0.55
N PRO A 65 -9.29 -1.82 -0.30
CA PRO A 65 -7.95 -1.25 -0.22
C PRO A 65 -7.88 0.20 -0.73
N GLU A 66 -6.91 0.95 -0.20
CA GLU A 66 -6.50 2.26 -0.70
C GLU A 66 -4.97 2.36 -0.67
N THR A 67 -4.39 3.01 -1.68
CA THR A 67 -2.94 3.17 -1.83
C THR A 67 -2.58 4.65 -1.87
N PHE A 68 -1.54 5.04 -1.15
CA PHE A 68 -1.03 6.41 -1.08
C PHE A 68 0.40 6.46 -1.62
N VAL A 69 0.72 7.52 -2.38
CA VAL A 69 2.09 7.84 -2.77
C VAL A 69 2.55 9.04 -1.97
N ILE A 70 3.70 8.89 -1.33
CA ILE A 70 4.31 9.88 -0.45
C ILE A 70 5.64 10.32 -1.07
N ASP A 71 5.87 11.63 -1.16
CA ASP A 71 7.11 12.19 -1.71
C ASP A 71 8.30 12.18 -0.71
N GLY A 72 9.45 12.69 -1.15
CA GLY A 72 10.67 12.77 -0.32
C GLY A 72 10.55 13.69 0.90
N MET A 73 9.55 14.56 0.94
CA MET A 73 9.26 15.45 2.08
C MET A 73 8.25 14.85 3.06
N GLY A 74 7.71 13.66 2.77
CA GLY A 74 6.70 13.01 3.60
C GLY A 74 5.27 13.48 3.32
N ILE A 75 5.02 14.13 2.18
CA ILE A 75 3.69 14.62 1.79
C ILE A 75 2.99 13.60 0.91
N VAL A 76 1.71 13.35 1.18
CA VAL A 76 0.84 12.56 0.29
C VAL A 76 0.59 13.37 -0.99
N VAL A 77 1.12 12.89 -2.11
CA VAL A 77 0.98 13.54 -3.43
C VAL A 77 -0.03 12.85 -4.33
N TYR A 78 -0.42 11.62 -3.99
CA TYR A 78 -1.43 10.88 -4.74
C TYR A 78 -2.15 9.86 -3.84
N ARG A 79 -3.43 9.62 -4.13
CA ARG A 79 -4.29 8.64 -3.47
C ARG A 79 -5.05 7.86 -4.53
N TYR A 80 -5.01 6.54 -4.45
CA TYR A 80 -5.78 5.62 -5.26
C TYR A 80 -6.80 4.89 -4.38
N VAL A 81 -8.06 4.85 -4.83
CA VAL A 81 -9.14 4.16 -4.13
C VAL A 81 -9.52 2.89 -4.88
N GLY A 82 -9.40 1.74 -4.22
CA GLY A 82 -9.67 0.44 -4.80
C GLY A 82 -8.40 -0.39 -5.08
N PRO A 83 -8.59 -1.63 -5.57
CA PRO A 83 -7.50 -2.58 -5.73
C PRO A 83 -6.60 -2.25 -6.93
N ILE A 84 -5.28 -2.25 -6.73
CA ILE A 84 -4.32 -1.93 -7.80
C ILE A 84 -3.99 -3.10 -8.74
N VAL A 85 -4.97 -3.98 -8.98
CA VAL A 85 -4.75 -5.24 -9.72
C VAL A 85 -4.68 -5.07 -11.24
N THR A 86 -5.29 -4.03 -11.80
CA THR A 86 -5.34 -3.84 -13.27
C THR A 86 -4.08 -3.16 -13.80
N PRO A 87 -3.71 -3.37 -15.08
CA PRO A 87 -2.60 -2.66 -15.69
C PRO A 87 -2.73 -1.14 -15.63
N GLU A 88 -3.96 -0.62 -15.75
CA GLU A 88 -4.27 0.81 -15.71
C GLU A 88 -3.98 1.36 -14.30
N ALA A 89 -4.50 0.69 -13.26
CA ALA A 89 -4.24 1.08 -11.88
C ALA A 89 -2.73 1.06 -11.56
N GLN A 90 -2.03 0.02 -12.01
CA GLN A 90 -0.59 -0.09 -11.82
C GLN A 90 0.19 1.02 -12.56
N ALA A 91 -0.25 1.40 -13.76
CA ALA A 91 0.35 2.49 -14.53
C ALA A 91 0.14 3.84 -13.82
N GLU A 92 -1.03 4.08 -13.23
CA GLU A 92 -1.30 5.28 -12.44
C GLU A 92 -0.39 5.37 -11.22
N ILE A 93 -0.22 4.29 -10.45
CA ILE A 93 0.69 4.28 -9.29
C ILE A 93 2.14 4.57 -9.74
N ARG A 94 2.61 3.92 -10.82
CA ARG A 94 3.96 4.17 -11.34
C ARG A 94 4.17 5.60 -11.80
N ALA A 95 3.18 6.19 -12.48
CA ALA A 95 3.22 7.59 -12.89
C ALA A 95 3.29 8.53 -11.67
N ALA A 96 2.50 8.26 -10.63
CA ALA A 96 2.52 9.04 -9.40
C ALA A 96 3.88 8.93 -8.66
N LEU A 97 4.47 7.73 -8.60
CA LEU A 97 5.80 7.52 -8.02
C LEU A 97 6.90 8.27 -8.79
N ALA A 98 6.85 8.23 -10.12
CA ALA A 98 7.80 8.97 -10.96
C ALA A 98 7.69 10.49 -10.73
N ALA A 99 6.46 11.02 -10.63
CA ALA A 99 6.22 12.43 -10.32
C ALA A 99 6.68 12.80 -8.90
N ALA A 100 6.55 11.91 -7.93
CA ALA A 100 7.00 12.13 -6.55
C ALA A 100 8.54 12.16 -6.44
N GLY A 101 9.24 11.29 -7.17
CA GLY A 101 10.71 11.22 -7.18
C GLY A 101 11.39 12.35 -7.95
N GLY A 102 10.69 13.01 -8.88
CA GLY A 102 11.22 14.16 -9.64
C GLY A 102 11.17 15.51 -8.91
N GLN A 103 10.61 15.55 -7.70
CA GLN A 103 10.42 16.78 -6.89
C GLN A 103 11.49 16.95 -5.80
N SER A 104 12.59 16.20 -5.86
CA SER A 104 13.70 16.22 -4.89
C SER A 104 14.99 16.77 -5.48
#